data_AF-A0ABC8T8X3-F1
#
_entry.id   AF-A0ABC8T8X3-F1
#
_cell.length_a   1.000
_cell.length_b   1.000
_cell.length_c   1.000
_cell.angle_alpha   90.00
_cell.angle_beta   90.00
_cell.angle_gamma   90.00
#
_symmetry.space_group_name_H-M   'P 1'
#
loop_
_entity.id
_entity.type
_entity.pdbx_description
1 polymer ?
#
loop_
_entity_poly.entity_id
_entity_poly.type
_entity_poly.pdbx_seq_one_letter_code
_entity_poly.pdbx_strand_id
1 'polypeptide(L)'
;MDFTDHVWTECFSTFLGRWMHLDPCDGIYDRPLLYETGWKKDLNYIIAIAKDGVYDVTKRYTRNWCEVLSRRNITPEPALSTLLSSITRDCRKNLASEVVSALEERDRNEAEAVERDLYSKDDASISLPGRQSGNKQWCISRSEYGSDKNRSWSSSGPMRKCIDGHVTKIYNAFGPVVSQLVKQSSSKSRAVEVLEIFKNILVDLKKSPFRTRRVSIKSLSNGAQYVVNQMLPSFGQLLDALSLKMESDTNGRIDICLASDPVKTSIALPVLFHALDNVIHNVNQCDNFNKHSLSWPLLKLNRFCSGLVLASGEELPFGIVSSIASYNLSFIVPVNYFGCVHTGFFIFHH
;
A
#
# COMPACT_ATOMS: atom_id res chain seq x y z
N MET A 1 0.26 -11.32 -14.00
CA MET A 1 1.61 -11.93 -13.95
C MET A 1 2.14 -12.02 -15.36
N ASP A 2 3.35 -11.55 -15.58
CA ASP A 2 4.08 -11.60 -16.86
C ASP A 2 5.16 -12.68 -16.80
N PHE A 3 5.19 -13.53 -17.82
CA PHE A 3 6.08 -14.68 -17.90
C PHE A 3 7.52 -14.30 -18.23
N THR A 4 7.80 -13.01 -18.42
CA THR A 4 9.16 -12.44 -18.53
C THR A 4 9.64 -11.86 -17.19
N ASP A 5 9.34 -12.56 -16.09
CA ASP A 5 9.77 -12.27 -14.71
C ASP A 5 9.29 -10.92 -14.13
N HIS A 6 8.05 -10.52 -14.42
CA HIS A 6 7.47 -9.31 -13.81
C HIS A 6 6.02 -9.52 -13.37
N VAL A 7 5.59 -8.75 -12.37
CA VAL A 7 4.30 -8.93 -11.70
C VAL A 7 3.83 -7.60 -11.18
N TRP A 8 2.53 -7.35 -11.32
CA TRP A 8 1.85 -6.12 -10.94
C TRP A 8 0.37 -6.43 -10.68
N THR A 9 -0.44 -5.40 -10.43
CA THR A 9 -1.86 -5.53 -10.10
C THR A 9 -2.76 -4.78 -11.08
N GLU A 10 -4.02 -5.21 -11.18
CA GLU A 10 -5.06 -4.48 -11.90
C GLU A 10 -6.21 -4.17 -10.96
N CYS A 11 -6.88 -3.04 -11.18
CA CYS A 11 -8.05 -2.64 -10.39
C CYS A 11 -9.18 -2.23 -11.32
N PHE A 12 -10.38 -2.78 -11.10
CA PHE A 12 -11.57 -2.38 -11.85
C PHE A 12 -12.08 -1.03 -11.34
N SER A 13 -12.10 -0.04 -12.23
CA SER A 13 -12.69 1.27 -11.96
C SER A 13 -14.16 1.24 -12.37
N THR A 14 -15.07 1.29 -11.40
CA THR A 14 -16.51 1.40 -11.71
C THR A 14 -16.84 2.73 -12.40
N PHE A 15 -16.08 3.79 -12.13
CA PHE A 15 -16.24 5.09 -12.77
C PHE A 15 -15.88 5.06 -14.25
N LEU A 16 -14.79 4.36 -14.62
CA LEU A 16 -14.35 4.24 -16.00
C LEU A 16 -14.96 3.02 -16.72
N GLY A 17 -15.60 2.11 -15.97
CA GLY A 17 -16.14 0.86 -16.49
C GLY A 17 -15.07 -0.11 -17.02
N ARG A 18 -13.81 0.01 -16.58
CA ARG A 18 -12.70 -0.83 -17.09
C ARG A 18 -11.64 -1.12 -16.04
N TRP A 19 -10.81 -2.12 -16.33
CA TRP A 19 -9.60 -2.40 -15.57
C TRP A 19 -8.51 -1.35 -15.83
N MET A 20 -7.86 -0.96 -14.75
CA MET A 20 -6.71 -0.06 -14.75
C MET A 20 -5.47 -0.85 -14.32
N HIS A 21 -4.39 -0.66 -15.07
CA HIS A 21 -3.06 -1.13 -14.72
C HIS A 21 -2.56 -0.42 -13.46
N LEU A 22 -1.93 -1.14 -12.54
CA LEU A 22 -1.27 -0.59 -11.36
C LEU A 22 0.07 -1.29 -11.16
N ASP A 23 1.16 -0.56 -11.41
CA ASP A 23 2.52 -0.97 -11.07
C ASP A 23 3.01 -0.22 -9.83
N PRO A 24 2.87 -0.82 -8.64
CA PRO A 24 3.34 -0.20 -7.40
C PRO A 24 4.87 -0.11 -7.33
N CYS A 25 5.62 -0.82 -8.18
CA CYS A 25 7.07 -0.76 -8.21
C CYS A 25 7.64 0.52 -8.71
N ASP A 26 6.99 1.07 -9.71
CA ASP A 26 7.42 2.32 -10.27
C ASP A 26 6.43 3.45 -9.90
N GLY A 27 5.44 3.14 -9.04
CA GLY A 27 4.41 4.09 -8.61
C GLY A 27 3.51 4.55 -9.76
N ILE A 28 3.35 3.68 -10.76
CA ILE A 28 2.69 3.98 -12.03
C ILE A 28 1.28 3.39 -12.01
N TYR A 29 0.32 4.18 -12.47
CA TYR A 29 -1.06 3.74 -12.67
C TYR A 29 -1.50 4.06 -14.10
N ASP A 30 -2.32 3.17 -14.65
CA ASP A 30 -2.97 3.29 -15.94
C ASP A 30 -2.03 3.56 -17.12
N ARG A 31 -0.83 2.94 -17.09
CA ARG A 31 0.16 2.98 -18.18
C ARG A 31 0.55 1.56 -18.60
N PRO A 32 -0.35 0.80 -19.25
CA PRO A 32 -0.08 -0.60 -19.58
C PRO A 32 1.10 -0.79 -20.56
N LEU A 33 1.40 0.19 -21.41
CA LEU A 33 2.55 0.12 -22.33
C LEU A 33 3.91 0.40 -21.67
N LEU A 34 3.96 0.56 -20.34
CA LEU A 34 5.20 0.76 -19.58
C LEU A 34 6.23 -0.34 -19.89
N TYR A 35 5.79 -1.59 -19.99
CA TYR A 35 6.68 -2.74 -20.11
C TYR A 35 7.25 -2.89 -21.53
N GLU A 36 6.39 -2.85 -22.54
CA GLU A 36 6.82 -2.96 -23.94
C GLU A 36 7.56 -1.71 -24.40
N THR A 37 6.98 -0.52 -24.18
CA THR A 37 7.54 0.73 -24.74
C THR A 37 8.56 1.37 -23.81
N GLY A 38 8.28 1.43 -22.50
CA GLY A 38 9.18 2.04 -21.52
C GLY A 38 10.40 1.18 -21.23
N TRP A 39 10.18 -0.08 -20.86
CA TRP A 39 11.25 -1.01 -20.46
C TRP A 39 11.80 -1.84 -21.62
N LYS A 40 11.18 -1.77 -22.81
CA LYS A 40 11.60 -2.53 -24.01
C LYS A 40 11.59 -4.05 -23.79
N LYS A 41 10.62 -4.55 -23.02
CA LYS A 41 10.47 -5.99 -22.78
C LYS A 41 9.88 -6.70 -23.99
N ASP A 42 10.47 -7.83 -24.33
CA ASP A 42 9.93 -8.78 -25.30
C ASP A 42 8.82 -9.63 -24.67
N LEU A 43 7.63 -9.06 -24.50
CA LEU A 43 6.49 -9.72 -23.85
C LEU A 43 6.03 -10.98 -24.60
N ASN A 44 5.51 -11.97 -23.86
CA ASN A 44 4.92 -13.21 -24.41
C ASN A 44 3.53 -13.52 -23.81
N TYR A 45 3.44 -13.84 -22.52
CA TYR A 45 2.22 -14.20 -21.82
C TYR A 45 2.04 -13.33 -20.59
N ILE A 46 0.88 -12.68 -20.50
CA ILE A 46 0.47 -11.95 -19.32
C ILE A 46 -0.90 -12.45 -18.89
N ILE A 47 -0.91 -13.16 -17.77
CA ILE A 47 -2.10 -13.81 -17.22
C ILE A 47 -2.51 -13.09 -15.94
N ALA A 48 -3.74 -12.60 -15.91
CA ALA A 48 -4.38 -12.03 -14.73
C ALA A 48 -5.14 -13.11 -13.97
N ILE A 49 -5.04 -13.09 -12.64
CA ILE A 49 -5.71 -14.04 -11.75
C ILE A 49 -6.54 -13.22 -10.77
N ALA A 50 -7.82 -13.55 -10.67
CA ALA A 50 -8.76 -12.93 -9.76
C ALA A 50 -9.63 -13.97 -9.05
N LYS A 51 -10.42 -13.52 -8.07
CA LYS A 51 -11.36 -14.39 -7.34
C LYS A 51 -12.43 -15.03 -8.25
N ASP A 52 -12.71 -14.39 -9.38
CA ASP A 52 -13.80 -14.72 -10.30
C ASP A 52 -13.30 -15.36 -11.60
N GLY A 53 -11.99 -15.57 -11.76
CA GLY A 53 -11.45 -16.23 -12.93
C GLY A 53 -9.97 -15.96 -13.21
N VAL A 54 -9.52 -16.48 -14.34
CA VAL A 54 -8.19 -16.29 -14.89
C VAL A 54 -8.32 -15.80 -16.33
N TYR A 55 -7.58 -14.75 -16.68
CA TYR A 55 -7.76 -14.02 -17.93
C TYR A 55 -6.42 -13.82 -18.64
N ASP A 56 -6.42 -13.95 -19.96
CA ASP A 56 -5.30 -13.49 -20.76
C ASP A 56 -5.45 -11.99 -21.03
N VAL A 57 -4.60 -11.20 -20.39
CA VAL A 57 -4.60 -9.74 -20.52
C VAL A 57 -3.46 -9.25 -21.40
N THR A 58 -2.74 -10.13 -22.09
CA THR A 58 -1.54 -9.80 -22.87
C THR A 58 -1.76 -8.65 -23.84
N LYS A 59 -2.87 -8.66 -24.58
CA LYS A 59 -3.22 -7.62 -25.55
C LYS A 59 -3.36 -6.21 -24.93
N ARG A 60 -3.63 -6.09 -23.63
CA ARG A 60 -3.67 -4.78 -22.94
C ARG A 60 -2.29 -4.10 -22.91
N TYR A 61 -1.22 -4.89 -22.85
CA TYR A 61 0.15 -4.46 -22.56
C TYR A 61 1.06 -4.37 -23.80
N THR A 62 0.49 -4.54 -25.00
CA THR A 62 1.23 -4.51 -26.26
C THR A 62 0.48 -3.71 -27.32
N ARG A 63 1.22 -3.12 -28.25
CA ARG A 63 0.73 -2.65 -29.56
C ARG A 63 1.33 -3.45 -30.72
N ASN A 64 2.29 -4.33 -30.44
CA ASN A 64 2.98 -5.18 -31.42
C ASN A 64 2.51 -6.64 -31.30
N TRP A 65 1.19 -6.86 -31.40
CA TRP A 65 0.59 -8.19 -31.21
C TRP A 65 1.22 -9.30 -32.05
N CYS A 66 1.57 -9.02 -33.30
CA CYS A 66 2.21 -10.00 -34.20
C CYS A 66 3.55 -10.51 -33.65
N GLU A 67 4.35 -9.64 -33.05
CA GLU A 67 5.63 -10.02 -32.46
C GLU A 67 5.43 -10.82 -31.17
N VAL A 68 4.52 -10.37 -30.31
CA VAL A 68 4.16 -11.09 -29.09
C VAL A 68 3.65 -12.49 -29.43
N LEU A 69 2.78 -12.62 -30.43
CA LEU A 69 2.24 -13.90 -30.90
C LEU A 69 3.35 -14.86 -31.38
N SER A 70 4.40 -14.35 -32.03
CA SER A 70 5.55 -15.17 -32.45
C SER A 70 6.33 -15.79 -31.28
N ARG A 71 6.29 -15.13 -30.11
CA ARG A 71 6.95 -15.60 -28.87
C ARG A 71 6.04 -16.50 -28.03
N ARG A 72 4.77 -16.67 -28.40
CA ARG A 72 3.79 -17.49 -27.67
C ARG A 72 3.79 -18.94 -28.18
N ASN A 73 4.77 -19.70 -27.68
CA ASN A 73 5.04 -21.08 -28.14
C ASN A 73 4.80 -22.20 -27.09
N ILE A 74 4.40 -21.87 -25.87
CA ILE A 74 4.10 -22.83 -24.79
C ILE A 74 2.86 -23.69 -25.13
N THR A 75 1.82 -23.08 -25.70
CA THR A 75 0.57 -23.78 -26.03
C THR A 75 -0.15 -23.07 -27.19
N PRO A 76 -0.96 -23.78 -28.02
CA PRO A 76 -1.78 -23.12 -29.03
C PRO A 76 -2.83 -22.17 -28.42
N GLU A 77 -3.06 -21.01 -29.05
CA GLU A 77 -4.03 -20.01 -28.57
C GLU A 77 -5.45 -20.58 -28.30
N PRO A 78 -6.02 -21.47 -29.14
CA PRO A 78 -7.33 -22.05 -28.84
C PRO A 78 -7.33 -22.94 -27.59
N ALA A 79 -6.22 -23.65 -27.36
CA ALA A 79 -6.07 -24.51 -26.18
C ALA A 79 -5.92 -23.66 -24.91
N LEU A 80 -5.15 -22.57 -24.97
CA LEU A 80 -5.04 -21.61 -23.87
C LEU A 80 -6.40 -21.00 -23.54
N SER A 81 -7.13 -20.49 -24.54
CA SER A 81 -8.46 -19.91 -24.35
C SER A 81 -9.41 -20.89 -23.69
N THR A 82 -9.46 -22.13 -24.17
CA THR A 82 -10.31 -23.19 -23.60
C THR A 82 -9.95 -23.49 -22.14
N LEU A 83 -8.65 -23.58 -21.83
CA LEU A 83 -8.17 -23.82 -20.47
C LEU A 83 -8.58 -22.70 -19.52
N LEU A 84 -8.33 -21.44 -19.89
CA LEU A 84 -8.67 -20.28 -19.09
C LEU A 84 -10.19 -20.16 -18.88
N SER A 85 -10.99 -20.40 -19.92
CA SER A 85 -12.46 -20.42 -19.80
C SER A 85 -12.95 -21.53 -18.86
N SER A 86 -12.31 -22.71 -18.88
CA SER A 86 -12.68 -23.78 -17.96
C SER A 86 -12.38 -23.40 -16.50
N ILE A 87 -11.20 -22.85 -16.22
CA ILE A 87 -10.82 -22.40 -14.88
C ILE A 87 -11.77 -21.30 -14.39
N THR A 88 -12.06 -20.32 -15.26
CA THR A 88 -12.98 -19.22 -14.95
C THR A 88 -14.40 -19.71 -14.65
N ARG A 89 -14.90 -20.70 -15.41
CA ARG A 89 -16.19 -21.35 -15.12
C ARG A 89 -16.18 -22.04 -13.75
N ASP A 90 -15.10 -22.73 -13.40
CA ASP A 90 -14.97 -23.41 -12.11
C ASP A 90 -14.92 -22.42 -10.94
N CYS A 91 -14.30 -21.25 -11.12
CA CYS A 91 -14.32 -20.15 -10.14
C CYS A 91 -15.74 -19.59 -9.90
N ARG A 92 -16.62 -19.67 -10.90
CA ARG A 92 -17.96 -19.06 -10.89
C ARG A 92 -19.09 -20.03 -10.55
N LYS A 93 -18.83 -21.34 -10.47
CA LYS A 93 -19.87 -22.39 -10.33
C LYS A 93 -20.84 -22.25 -9.15
N ASN A 94 -20.42 -21.59 -8.07
CA ASN A 94 -21.20 -21.42 -6.85
C ASN A 94 -21.75 -19.98 -6.69
N LEU A 95 -21.63 -19.14 -7.72
CA LEU A 95 -22.14 -17.77 -7.70
C LEU A 95 -23.61 -17.75 -8.16
N ALA A 96 -24.35 -16.74 -7.69
CA ALA A 96 -25.72 -16.50 -8.15
C ALA A 96 -25.74 -16.14 -9.65
N SER A 97 -26.81 -16.53 -10.36
CA SER A 97 -26.92 -16.36 -11.80
C SER A 97 -26.76 -14.89 -12.22
N GLU A 98 -27.32 -13.97 -11.45
CA GLU A 98 -27.27 -12.53 -11.71
C GLU A 98 -25.82 -12.01 -11.63
N VAL A 99 -25.04 -12.53 -10.68
CA VAL A 99 -23.63 -12.20 -10.52
C VAL A 99 -22.82 -12.75 -11.68
N VAL A 100 -23.09 -13.99 -12.11
CA VAL A 100 -22.42 -14.60 -13.27
C VAL A 100 -22.68 -13.79 -14.53
N SER A 101 -23.94 -13.42 -14.81
CA SER A 101 -24.29 -12.62 -15.98
C SER A 101 -23.62 -11.23 -15.97
N ALA A 102 -23.52 -10.58 -14.82
CA ALA A 102 -22.81 -9.31 -14.70
C ALA A 102 -21.29 -9.45 -14.94
N LEU A 103 -20.68 -10.55 -14.49
CA LEU A 103 -19.27 -10.84 -14.73
C LEU A 103 -19.01 -11.13 -16.21
N GLU A 104 -19.84 -11.94 -16.86
CA GLU A 104 -19.73 -12.24 -18.29
C GLU A 104 -19.91 -10.99 -19.17
N GLU A 105 -20.83 -10.11 -18.80
CA GLU A 105 -20.99 -8.81 -19.46
C GLU A 105 -19.73 -7.95 -19.33
N ARG A 106 -19.13 -7.90 -18.13
CA ARG A 106 -17.87 -7.19 -17.91
C ARG A 106 -16.73 -7.77 -18.74
N ASP A 107 -16.62 -9.10 -18.81
CA ASP A 107 -15.58 -9.78 -19.58
C ASP A 107 -15.71 -9.47 -21.09
N ARG A 108 -16.95 -9.45 -21.62
CA ARG A 108 -17.21 -9.04 -23.01
C ARG A 108 -16.78 -7.61 -23.27
N ASN A 109 -17.21 -6.68 -22.42
CA ASN A 109 -16.87 -5.26 -22.54
C ASN A 109 -15.35 -5.04 -22.49
N GLU A 110 -14.65 -5.78 -21.64
CA GLU A 110 -13.20 -5.75 -21.55
C GLU A 110 -12.54 -6.29 -22.83
N ALA A 111 -12.98 -7.44 -23.34
CA ALA A 111 -12.43 -8.03 -24.56
C ALA A 111 -12.59 -7.10 -25.77
N GLU A 112 -13.77 -6.48 -25.91
CA GLU A 112 -14.02 -5.50 -26.96
C GLU A 112 -13.15 -4.24 -26.82
N ALA A 113 -13.01 -3.71 -25.60
CA ALA A 113 -12.18 -2.54 -25.35
C ALA A 113 -10.70 -2.83 -25.66
N VAL A 114 -10.18 -3.97 -25.21
CA VAL A 114 -8.80 -4.39 -25.46
C VAL A 114 -8.54 -4.57 -26.96
N GLU A 115 -9.48 -5.17 -27.70
CA GLU A 115 -9.34 -5.35 -29.14
C GLU A 115 -9.34 -4.01 -29.89
N ARG A 116 -10.19 -3.05 -29.48
CA ARG A 116 -10.16 -1.69 -30.04
C ARG A 116 -8.85 -0.96 -29.74
N ASP A 117 -8.37 -1.07 -28.51
CA ASP A 117 -7.16 -0.36 -28.06
C ASP A 117 -5.89 -0.94 -28.69
N LEU A 118 -5.89 -2.23 -29.05
CA LEU A 118 -4.73 -2.92 -29.64
C LEU A 118 -4.23 -2.25 -30.92
N TYR A 119 -5.14 -1.72 -31.73
CA TYR A 119 -4.84 -1.07 -33.01
C TYR A 119 -4.84 0.45 -32.93
N SER A 120 -5.03 1.02 -31.73
CA SER A 120 -5.00 2.46 -31.53
C SER A 120 -3.57 2.99 -31.62
N LYS A 121 -3.37 4.15 -32.26
CA LYS A 121 -2.05 4.78 -32.35
C LYS A 121 -1.63 5.29 -30.97
N ASP A 122 -0.39 5.01 -30.60
CA ASP A 122 0.19 5.58 -29.40
C ASP A 122 0.33 7.10 -29.53
N ASP A 123 0.03 7.80 -28.44
CA ASP A 123 0.33 9.22 -28.32
C ASP A 123 1.84 9.38 -28.18
N ALA A 124 2.52 9.61 -29.31
CA ALA A 124 3.98 9.76 -29.39
C ALA A 124 4.54 10.89 -28.50
N SER A 125 3.68 11.75 -27.94
CA SER A 125 4.07 12.79 -26.99
C SER A 125 4.34 12.25 -25.57
N ILE A 126 3.93 11.03 -25.24
CA ILE A 126 4.05 10.45 -23.91
C ILE A 126 5.30 9.56 -23.82
N SER A 127 6.41 10.15 -23.40
CA SER A 127 7.61 9.40 -23.04
C SER A 127 7.37 8.58 -21.77
N LEU A 128 7.46 7.25 -21.87
CA LEU A 128 7.37 6.34 -20.72
C LEU A 128 8.78 6.08 -20.15
N PRO A 129 8.93 6.07 -18.81
CA PRO A 129 10.24 5.87 -18.20
C PRO A 129 10.71 4.42 -18.34
N GLY A 130 12.04 4.24 -18.41
CA GLY A 130 12.65 2.94 -18.17
C GLY A 130 12.49 2.50 -16.72
N ARG A 131 12.86 1.26 -16.42
CA ARG A 131 12.68 0.64 -15.10
C ARG A 131 13.44 1.40 -14.02
N GLN A 132 12.74 1.78 -12.96
CA GLN A 132 13.29 2.47 -11.80
C GLN A 132 13.45 1.54 -10.59
N SER A 133 12.82 0.36 -10.63
CA SER A 133 12.85 -0.67 -9.59
C SER A 133 13.82 -1.83 -9.89
N GLY A 134 14.46 -2.40 -8.85
CA GLY A 134 15.35 -3.58 -8.96
C GLY A 134 16.86 -3.28 -8.90
N ASN A 135 17.68 -4.33 -8.94
CA ASN A 135 19.14 -4.18 -8.92
C ASN A 135 19.63 -3.53 -10.23
N LYS A 136 20.43 -2.48 -10.13
CA LYS A 136 20.91 -1.72 -11.29
C LYS A 136 21.62 -2.57 -12.34
N GLN A 137 22.47 -3.51 -11.93
CA GLN A 137 23.19 -4.39 -12.84
C GLN A 137 22.23 -5.35 -13.56
N TRP A 138 21.21 -5.83 -12.85
CA TRP A 138 20.15 -6.67 -13.40
C TRP A 138 19.31 -5.90 -14.44
N CYS A 139 18.88 -4.68 -14.13
CA CYS A 139 18.10 -3.85 -15.08
C CYS A 139 18.92 -3.51 -16.34
N ILE A 140 20.21 -3.19 -16.19
CA ILE A 140 21.11 -2.91 -17.31
C ILE A 140 21.28 -4.17 -18.17
N SER A 141 21.48 -5.34 -17.57
CA SER A 141 21.67 -6.59 -18.31
C SER A 141 20.47 -6.97 -19.19
N ARG A 142 19.27 -6.50 -18.84
CA ARG A 142 18.03 -6.71 -19.58
C ARG A 142 17.65 -5.55 -20.50
N SER A 143 18.51 -4.53 -20.61
CA SER A 143 18.23 -3.29 -21.35
C SER A 143 16.98 -2.53 -20.88
N GLU A 144 16.55 -2.76 -19.64
CA GLU A 144 15.35 -2.16 -19.05
C GLU A 144 15.66 -0.81 -18.37
N TYR A 145 16.93 -0.43 -18.24
CA TYR A 145 17.36 0.81 -17.56
C TYR A 145 17.17 2.05 -18.46
N GLY A 146 16.40 3.03 -17.98
CA GLY A 146 16.19 4.30 -18.70
C GLY A 146 17.44 5.16 -18.76
N SER A 147 17.57 6.00 -19.80
CA SER A 147 18.76 6.87 -20.01
C SER A 147 18.92 8.02 -19.01
N ASP A 148 18.08 8.12 -17.98
CA ASP A 148 18.13 9.22 -17.02
C ASP A 148 19.32 9.08 -16.06
N LYS A 149 20.26 10.02 -16.22
CA LYS A 149 21.46 10.15 -15.39
C LYS A 149 21.09 10.61 -13.98
N ASN A 150 21.82 10.07 -13.01
CA ASN A 150 21.90 10.46 -11.59
C ASN A 150 20.78 9.99 -10.65
N ARG A 151 20.90 8.72 -10.19
CA ARG A 151 20.90 8.41 -8.74
C ARG A 151 21.86 7.24 -8.48
N SER A 152 22.98 7.52 -7.83
CA SER A 152 23.82 6.50 -7.19
C SER A 152 23.45 6.47 -5.71
N TRP A 153 23.01 5.32 -5.19
CA TRP A 153 22.87 5.12 -3.75
C TRP A 153 23.61 3.85 -3.33
N SER A 154 24.53 4.01 -2.39
CA SER A 154 25.45 2.98 -1.89
C SER A 154 24.73 2.01 -0.96
N SER A 155 24.88 0.70 -1.18
CA SER A 155 24.31 -0.35 -0.33
C SER A 155 25.35 -0.96 0.60
N SER A 156 25.49 -0.44 1.83
CA SER A 156 26.17 -1.15 2.92
C SER A 156 25.54 -0.77 4.28
N GLY A 157 24.46 -1.48 4.64
CA GLY A 157 23.77 -1.29 5.92
C GLY A 157 23.03 -2.55 6.37
N PRO A 158 22.77 -2.72 7.68
CA PRO A 158 22.16 -3.93 8.23
C PRO A 158 20.74 -4.15 7.68
N MET A 159 20.42 -5.40 7.36
CA MET A 159 19.13 -5.81 6.77
C MET A 159 17.96 -5.66 7.74
N ARG A 160 16.77 -5.33 7.22
CA ARG A 160 15.52 -5.19 7.99
C ARG A 160 14.44 -6.16 7.51
N LYS A 161 13.54 -6.53 8.42
CA LYS A 161 12.34 -7.33 8.15
C LYS A 161 11.09 -6.47 8.46
N CYS A 162 10.45 -5.94 7.43
CA CYS A 162 9.26 -5.10 7.56
C CYS A 162 7.99 -5.95 7.62
N ILE A 163 7.59 -6.36 8.82
CA ILE A 163 6.34 -7.09 9.06
C ILE A 163 5.21 -6.08 9.25
N ASP A 164 4.15 -6.16 8.46
CA ASP A 164 2.96 -5.28 8.52
C ASP A 164 2.17 -5.37 9.84
N GLY A 165 2.53 -6.31 10.74
CA GLY A 165 1.89 -6.43 12.06
C GLY A 165 1.88 -5.13 12.87
N HIS A 166 2.80 -4.19 12.62
CA HIS A 166 2.79 -2.87 13.24
C HIS A 166 1.58 -2.02 12.80
N VAL A 167 1.13 -2.12 11.54
CA VAL A 167 0.00 -1.33 11.02
C VAL A 167 -1.29 -1.74 11.73
N THR A 168 -1.63 -3.03 11.74
CA THR A 168 -2.82 -3.53 12.43
C THR A 168 -2.78 -3.20 13.92
N LYS A 169 -1.60 -3.32 14.57
CA LYS A 169 -1.43 -2.93 15.97
C LYS A 169 -1.71 -1.44 16.20
N ILE A 170 -1.20 -0.56 15.33
CA ILE A 170 -1.47 0.89 15.40
C ILE A 170 -2.97 1.17 15.28
N TYR A 171 -3.63 0.62 14.26
CA TYR A 171 -5.06 0.86 14.04
C TYR A 171 -5.92 0.32 15.20
N ASN A 172 -5.60 -0.86 15.72
CA ASN A 172 -6.30 -1.42 16.89
C ASN A 172 -6.08 -0.57 18.15
N ALA A 173 -4.88 -0.03 18.33
CA ALA A 173 -4.52 0.78 19.48
C ALA A 173 -5.23 2.15 19.53
N PHE A 174 -5.83 2.61 18.43
CA PHE A 174 -6.68 3.81 18.45
C PHE A 174 -8.02 3.58 19.16
N GLY A 175 -8.50 2.34 19.28
CA GLY A 175 -9.78 2.04 19.94
C GLY A 175 -9.87 2.58 21.37
N PRO A 176 -8.92 2.22 22.27
CA PRO A 176 -8.87 2.77 23.63
C PRO A 176 -8.72 4.30 23.67
N VAL A 177 -7.89 4.86 22.80
CA VAL A 177 -7.65 6.31 22.70
C VAL A 177 -8.94 7.05 22.38
N VAL A 178 -9.66 6.63 21.34
CA VAL A 178 -10.93 7.26 20.94
C VAL A 178 -11.99 7.08 22.02
N SER A 179 -12.10 5.89 22.61
CA SER A 179 -13.06 5.67 23.69
C SER A 179 -12.82 6.58 24.90
N GLN A 180 -11.56 6.89 25.21
CA GLN A 180 -11.23 7.81 26.29
C GLN A 180 -11.38 9.28 25.86
N LEU A 181 -11.08 9.58 24.59
CA LEU A 181 -11.23 10.91 24.01
C LEU A 181 -12.67 11.41 24.13
N VAL A 182 -13.66 10.55 23.84
CA VAL A 182 -15.09 10.89 23.99
C VAL A 182 -15.49 11.15 25.43
N LYS A 183 -14.92 10.39 26.38
CA LYS A 183 -15.24 10.56 27.80
C LYS A 183 -14.64 11.83 28.39
N GLN A 184 -13.43 12.20 27.96
CA GLN A 184 -12.64 13.29 28.54
C GLN A 184 -12.78 14.61 27.78
N SER A 185 -13.05 14.56 26.47
CA SER A 185 -13.17 15.75 25.64
C SER A 185 -14.63 16.18 25.61
N SER A 186 -14.97 17.24 26.34
CA SER A 186 -16.33 17.80 26.39
C SER A 186 -16.83 18.35 25.05
N SER A 187 -15.94 18.53 24.06
CA SER A 187 -16.29 19.01 22.72
C SER A 187 -15.36 18.45 21.64
N LYS A 188 -15.83 18.49 20.39
CA LYS A 188 -15.07 18.14 19.18
C LYS A 188 -13.79 18.96 19.04
N SER A 189 -13.88 20.28 19.22
CA SER A 189 -12.73 21.18 19.14
C SER A 189 -11.67 20.79 20.16
N ARG A 190 -12.09 20.41 21.38
CA ARG A 190 -11.18 19.93 22.42
C ARG A 190 -10.53 18.59 22.07
N ALA A 191 -11.30 17.66 21.49
CA ALA A 191 -10.78 16.37 21.07
C ALA A 191 -9.68 16.51 20.00
N VAL A 192 -9.89 17.41 19.03
CA VAL A 192 -8.91 17.73 17.98
C VAL A 192 -7.65 18.35 18.58
N GLU A 193 -7.79 19.30 19.50
CA GLU A 193 -6.66 19.93 20.18
C GLU A 193 -5.79 18.90 20.93
N VAL A 194 -6.43 17.94 21.63
CA VAL A 194 -5.73 16.86 22.34
C VAL A 194 -4.95 15.96 21.37
N LEU A 195 -5.56 15.59 20.23
CA LEU A 195 -4.91 14.76 19.21
C LEU A 195 -3.73 15.49 18.54
N GLU A 196 -3.88 16.80 18.27
CA GLU A 196 -2.80 17.62 17.71
C GLU A 196 -1.64 17.81 18.70
N ILE A 197 -1.91 17.99 19.99
CA ILE A 197 -0.86 18.01 21.01
C ILE A 197 -0.11 16.68 21.03
N PHE A 198 -0.83 15.56 21.01
CA PHE A 198 -0.21 14.24 20.97
C PHE A 198 0.64 14.04 19.69
N LYS A 199 0.12 14.47 18.53
CA LYS A 199 0.87 14.48 17.27
C LYS A 199 2.17 15.27 17.39
N ASN A 200 2.12 16.47 17.97
CA ASN A 200 3.29 17.33 18.15
C ASN A 200 4.35 16.71 19.08
N ILE A 201 3.93 16.05 20.17
CA ILE A 201 4.85 15.29 21.05
C ILE A 201 5.61 14.22 20.24
N LEU A 202 4.92 13.51 19.36
CA LEU A 202 5.54 12.47 18.52
C LEU A 202 6.39 13.05 17.39
N VAL A 203 6.06 14.23 16.87
CA VAL A 203 6.91 14.98 15.94
C VAL A 203 8.22 15.36 16.63
N ASP A 204 8.18 15.82 17.88
CA ASP A 204 9.39 16.15 18.64
C ASP A 204 10.20 14.90 18.99
N LEU A 205 9.53 13.80 19.32
CA LEU A 205 10.18 12.48 19.43
C LEU A 205 10.86 12.09 18.10
N LYS A 206 10.21 12.35 16.94
CA LYS A 206 10.78 12.07 15.62
C LYS A 206 12.05 12.89 15.36
N LYS A 207 12.13 14.13 15.85
CA LYS A 207 13.32 14.99 15.72
C LYS A 207 14.47 14.59 16.65
N SER A 208 14.18 13.87 17.75
CA SER A 208 15.22 13.41 18.68
C SER A 208 16.16 12.36 18.06
N PRO A 209 17.40 12.22 18.55
CA PRO A 209 18.39 11.34 17.93
C PRO A 209 17.92 9.89 17.80
N PHE A 210 18.06 9.30 16.62
CA PHE A 210 17.52 7.98 16.25
C PHE A 210 17.79 6.87 17.29
N ARG A 211 19.02 6.76 17.80
CA ARG A 211 19.41 5.67 18.72
C ARG A 211 18.93 5.89 20.16
N THR A 212 18.57 7.11 20.52
CA THR A 212 18.25 7.52 21.89
C THR A 212 16.96 8.31 21.91
N ARG A 213 15.98 7.96 21.06
CA ARG A 213 14.75 8.73 20.91
C ARG A 213 14.04 8.86 22.27
N ARG A 214 13.83 10.09 22.67
CA ARG A 214 13.19 10.46 23.93
C ARG A 214 12.52 11.82 23.76
N VAL A 215 11.31 11.94 24.28
CA VAL A 215 10.62 13.22 24.43
C VAL A 215 10.03 13.30 25.82
N SER A 216 10.09 14.48 26.40
CA SER A 216 9.55 14.71 27.73
C SER A 216 8.26 15.50 27.67
N ILE A 217 7.25 15.00 28.37
CA ILE A 217 5.98 15.67 28.55
C ILE A 217 6.10 16.49 29.83
N LYS A 218 6.16 17.82 29.69
CA LYS A 218 6.15 18.72 30.84
C LYS A 218 4.77 18.68 31.50
N SER A 219 4.73 18.53 32.81
CA SER A 219 3.52 18.79 33.60
C SER A 219 3.27 20.30 33.60
N LEU A 220 2.47 20.81 32.68
CA LEU A 220 2.11 22.22 32.59
C LEU A 220 0.59 22.40 32.47
N SER A 221 0.14 23.51 33.05
CA SER A 221 -1.19 23.78 33.63
C SER A 221 -2.25 24.33 32.68
N ASN A 222 -2.14 24.07 31.38
CA ASN A 222 -3.15 24.45 30.40
C ASN A 222 -4.04 23.25 30.03
N GLY A 223 -5.34 23.51 29.85
CA GLY A 223 -6.35 22.45 29.95
C GLY A 223 -6.16 21.27 28.98
N ALA A 224 -5.71 21.50 27.75
CA ALA A 224 -5.61 20.43 26.75
C ALA A 224 -4.49 19.45 27.10
N GLN A 225 -3.39 19.98 27.61
CA GLN A 225 -2.23 19.23 28.06
C GLN A 225 -2.56 18.43 29.35
N TYR A 226 -3.40 18.99 30.21
CA TYR A 226 -3.99 18.25 31.34
C TYR A 226 -4.83 17.05 30.87
N VAL A 227 -5.67 17.22 29.84
CA VAL A 227 -6.45 16.11 29.26
C VAL A 227 -5.53 15.08 28.61
N VAL A 228 -4.47 15.49 27.91
CA VAL A 228 -3.45 14.57 27.38
C VAL A 228 -2.85 13.74 28.53
N ASN A 229 -2.47 14.38 29.64
CA ASN A 229 -1.93 13.67 30.82
C ASN A 229 -2.92 12.65 31.40
N GLN A 230 -4.22 12.98 31.47
CA GLN A 230 -5.25 12.03 31.88
C GLN A 230 -5.48 10.90 30.86
N MET A 231 -5.21 11.15 29.59
CA MET A 231 -5.32 10.18 28.51
C MET A 231 -4.07 9.32 28.32
N LEU A 232 -2.93 9.65 28.95
CA LEU A 232 -1.68 8.88 28.86
C LEU A 232 -1.86 7.37 29.06
N PRO A 233 -2.64 6.88 30.04
CA PRO A 233 -2.91 5.45 30.18
C PRO A 233 -3.60 4.83 28.93
N SER A 234 -4.46 5.58 28.25
CA SER A 234 -5.15 5.12 27.03
C SER A 234 -4.22 5.05 25.81
N PHE A 235 -3.11 5.80 25.81
CA PHE A 235 -2.09 5.73 24.76
C PHE A 235 -1.14 4.54 24.91
N GLY A 236 -1.21 3.76 26.00
CA GLY A 236 -0.27 2.68 26.28
C GLY A 236 -0.16 1.64 25.15
N GLN A 237 -1.29 1.18 24.60
CA GLN A 237 -1.28 0.24 23.46
C GLN A 237 -0.70 0.87 22.19
N LEU A 238 -0.90 2.18 22.01
CA LEU A 238 -0.42 2.91 20.85
C LEU A 238 1.10 3.09 20.93
N LEU A 239 1.61 3.41 22.12
CA LEU A 239 3.06 3.48 22.36
C LEU A 239 3.72 2.11 22.21
N ASP A 240 3.11 1.04 22.72
CA ASP A 240 3.62 -0.32 22.51
C ASP A 240 3.68 -0.71 21.02
N ALA A 241 2.64 -0.36 20.24
CA ALA A 241 2.62 -0.57 18.79
C ALA A 241 3.78 0.16 18.06
N LEU A 242 4.25 1.27 18.63
CA LEU A 242 5.40 2.05 18.16
C LEU A 242 6.74 1.58 18.74
N SER A 243 6.75 0.53 19.57
CA SER A 243 7.93 0.12 20.35
C SER A 243 8.46 1.24 21.26
N LEU A 244 7.55 2.03 21.82
CA LEU A 244 7.79 3.10 22.78
C LEU A 244 7.23 2.71 24.15
N LYS A 245 7.82 3.27 25.20
CA LYS A 245 7.35 3.14 26.59
C LYS A 245 7.30 4.49 27.26
N MET A 246 6.53 4.57 28.33
CA MET A 246 6.53 5.71 29.23
C MET A 246 7.39 5.40 30.46
N GLU A 247 8.23 6.35 30.84
CA GLU A 247 8.99 6.35 32.09
C GLU A 247 8.59 7.59 32.89
N SER A 248 8.28 7.42 34.17
CA SER A 248 8.05 8.52 35.10
C SER A 248 9.32 8.77 35.91
N ASP A 249 9.77 10.02 35.99
CA ASP A 249 10.85 10.39 36.91
C ASP A 249 10.31 10.63 38.33
N THR A 250 11.23 10.77 39.30
CA THR A 250 10.90 11.06 40.71
C THR A 250 10.24 12.43 40.90
N ASN A 251 10.26 13.29 39.89
CA ASN A 251 9.73 14.65 39.91
C ASN A 251 8.34 14.75 39.23
N GLY A 252 7.74 13.62 38.85
CA GLY A 252 6.44 13.56 38.19
C GLY A 252 6.45 13.96 36.70
N ARG A 253 7.62 14.10 36.08
CA ARG A 253 7.76 14.27 34.63
C ARG A 253 7.62 12.91 33.97
N ILE A 254 6.92 12.90 32.84
CA ILE A 254 6.70 11.69 32.06
C ILE A 254 7.51 11.79 30.78
N ASP A 255 8.39 10.83 30.56
CA ASP A 255 9.15 10.69 29.33
C ASP A 255 8.57 9.57 28.48
N ILE A 256 8.46 9.81 27.17
CA ILE A 256 8.26 8.77 26.17
C ILE A 256 9.61 8.46 25.55
N CYS A 257 10.05 7.21 25.65
CA CYS A 257 11.35 6.76 25.14
C CYS A 257 11.23 5.41 24.43
N LEU A 258 12.31 5.01 23.75
CA LEU A 258 12.41 3.71 23.09
C LEU A 258 12.22 2.56 24.10
N ALA A 259 11.30 1.64 23.78
CA ALA A 259 11.14 0.39 24.52
C ALA A 259 12.02 -0.73 23.94
N SER A 260 12.34 -0.67 22.65
CA SER A 260 13.20 -1.65 21.98
C SER A 260 13.96 -1.01 20.81
N ASP A 261 14.37 -1.84 19.83
CA ASP A 261 15.12 -1.40 18.65
C ASP A 261 14.50 -0.15 17.99
N PRO A 262 15.25 0.97 17.87
CA PRO A 262 14.76 2.22 17.27
C PRO A 262 14.22 2.06 15.85
N VAL A 263 14.66 1.03 15.13
CA VAL A 263 14.15 0.69 13.80
C VAL A 263 12.64 0.46 13.83
N LYS A 264 12.11 -0.25 14.85
CA LYS A 264 10.68 -0.54 14.95
C LYS A 264 9.85 0.74 15.08
N THR A 265 10.32 1.68 15.90
CA THR A 265 9.70 3.00 16.04
C THR A 265 9.74 3.79 14.75
N SER A 266 10.89 3.83 14.06
CA SER A 266 11.02 4.57 12.79
C SER A 266 10.13 4.03 11.66
N ILE A 267 9.86 2.71 11.65
CA ILE A 267 8.92 2.10 10.69
C ILE A 267 7.48 2.46 11.05
N ALA A 268 7.15 2.47 12.34
CA ALA A 268 5.78 2.61 12.81
C ALA A 268 5.29 4.08 12.83
N LEU A 269 6.19 5.04 13.04
CA LEU A 269 5.86 6.48 13.12
C LEU A 269 5.15 7.06 11.88
N PRO A 270 5.61 6.83 10.63
CA PRO A 270 4.92 7.34 9.45
C PRO A 270 3.48 6.83 9.32
N VAL A 271 3.27 5.53 9.59
CA VAL A 271 1.94 4.90 9.56
C VAL A 271 1.02 5.54 10.59
N LEU A 272 1.56 5.78 11.79
CA LEU A 272 0.84 6.44 12.85
C LEU A 272 0.47 7.88 12.50
N PHE A 273 1.40 8.68 11.96
CA PHE A 273 1.08 10.07 11.59
C PHE A 273 -0.05 10.14 10.58
N HIS A 274 -0.01 9.28 9.55
CA HIS A 274 -1.10 9.17 8.59
C HIS A 274 -2.40 8.71 9.25
N ALA A 275 -2.36 7.69 10.12
CA ALA A 275 -3.55 7.25 10.84
C ALA A 275 -4.12 8.36 11.74
N LEU A 276 -3.27 9.13 12.42
CA LEU A 276 -3.63 10.23 13.30
C LEU A 276 -4.23 11.42 12.53
N ASP A 277 -3.71 11.73 11.34
CA ASP A 277 -4.27 12.76 10.46
C ASP A 277 -5.69 12.40 10.01
N ASN A 278 -5.90 11.13 9.65
CA ASN A 278 -7.25 10.63 9.39
C ASN A 278 -8.12 10.76 10.65
N VAL A 279 -7.56 10.51 11.85
CA VAL A 279 -8.25 10.69 13.14
C VAL A 279 -8.73 12.09 13.38
N ILE A 280 -7.84 13.05 13.18
CA ILE A 280 -8.16 14.46 13.30
C ILE A 280 -9.20 14.85 12.26
N HIS A 281 -9.06 14.41 11.00
CA HIS A 281 -10.02 14.72 9.93
C HIS A 281 -11.43 14.19 10.25
N ASN A 282 -11.57 12.91 10.59
CA ASN A 282 -12.88 12.32 10.87
C ASN A 282 -13.54 12.93 12.11
N VAL A 283 -12.78 13.19 13.18
CA VAL A 283 -13.32 13.92 14.35
C VAL A 283 -13.81 15.30 13.93
N ASN A 284 -13.08 15.99 13.03
CA ASN A 284 -13.48 17.27 12.44
C ASN A 284 -14.72 17.20 11.54
N GLN A 285 -15.10 16.02 11.03
CA GLN A 285 -16.30 15.85 10.20
C GLN A 285 -17.50 15.26 10.97
N CYS A 286 -17.34 14.84 12.23
CA CYS A 286 -18.46 14.37 13.03
C CYS A 286 -19.44 15.52 13.37
N ASP A 287 -20.73 15.30 13.07
CA ASP A 287 -21.82 16.21 13.43
C ASP A 287 -22.15 16.13 14.94
N ASN A 288 -22.23 14.91 15.46
CA ASN A 288 -22.42 14.65 16.88
C ASN A 288 -21.14 14.01 17.43
N PHE A 289 -20.55 14.57 18.48
CA PHE A 289 -19.37 13.98 19.14
C PHE A 289 -19.82 13.08 20.29
N ASN A 290 -20.10 11.81 20.00
CA ASN A 290 -20.48 10.82 21.00
C ASN A 290 -19.89 9.43 20.66
N LYS A 291 -20.02 8.49 21.61
CA LYS A 291 -19.42 7.15 21.47
C LYS A 291 -19.97 6.37 20.28
N HIS A 292 -21.22 6.63 19.89
CA HIS A 292 -21.93 5.91 18.83
C HIS A 292 -21.68 6.52 17.44
N SER A 293 -21.40 7.81 17.36
CA SER A 293 -21.09 8.51 16.10
C SER A 293 -19.63 8.40 15.68
N LEU A 294 -18.73 8.15 16.64
CA LEU A 294 -17.33 7.79 16.39
C LEU A 294 -17.17 6.29 16.13
N SER A 295 -18.09 5.70 15.37
CA SER A 295 -17.90 4.37 14.77
C SER A 295 -16.87 4.51 13.65
N TRP A 296 -15.62 4.58 14.07
CA TRP A 296 -14.47 4.63 13.21
C TRP A 296 -14.47 3.45 12.24
N PRO A 297 -14.13 3.64 10.96
CA PRO A 297 -13.99 2.53 10.06
C PRO A 297 -12.79 1.71 10.54
N LEU A 298 -13.07 0.66 11.32
CA LEU A 298 -12.19 -0.49 11.50
C LEU A 298 -12.06 -1.28 10.18
N LEU A 299 -12.06 -0.59 9.05
CA LEU A 299 -11.89 -1.08 7.69
C LEU A 299 -10.40 -1.25 7.37
N LYS A 300 -9.59 -1.72 8.32
CA LYS A 300 -8.26 -2.29 8.04
C LYS A 300 -7.98 -3.55 8.85
N LEU A 301 -9.02 -4.19 9.39
CA LEU A 301 -8.89 -5.39 10.21
C LEU A 301 -8.52 -6.66 9.41
N ASN A 302 -8.77 -6.66 8.09
CA ASN A 302 -8.50 -7.80 7.22
C ASN A 302 -7.36 -7.49 6.23
N ARG A 303 -6.21 -7.05 6.75
CA ARG A 303 -5.00 -6.85 5.94
C ARG A 303 -4.19 -8.15 5.93
N PHE A 304 -4.10 -8.81 4.77
CA PHE A 304 -3.14 -9.89 4.55
C PHE A 304 -1.87 -9.28 3.98
N CYS A 305 -0.80 -9.29 4.77
CA CYS A 305 0.44 -8.61 4.43
C CYS A 305 1.66 -9.42 4.83
N SER A 306 2.58 -9.59 3.90
CA SER A 306 3.91 -10.14 4.14
C SER A 306 4.90 -9.45 3.19
N GLY A 307 6.05 -9.03 3.71
CA GLY A 307 7.08 -8.35 2.92
C GLY A 307 8.39 -8.19 3.68
N LEU A 308 9.49 -8.04 2.94
CA LEU A 308 10.84 -7.83 3.47
C LEU A 308 11.45 -6.64 2.73
N VAL A 309 11.95 -5.65 3.46
CA VAL A 309 12.50 -4.43 2.87
C VAL A 309 13.81 -4.07 3.53
N LEU A 310 14.78 -3.65 2.72
CA LEU A 310 16.07 -3.14 3.17
C LEU A 310 15.92 -1.67 3.48
N ALA A 311 16.33 -1.21 4.65
CA ALA A 311 16.45 0.23 4.90
C ALA A 311 17.58 0.46 5.89
N SER A 312 18.31 1.56 5.74
CA SER A 312 19.29 2.02 6.73
C SER A 312 18.73 3.26 7.46
N GLY A 313 18.93 3.38 8.77
CA GLY A 313 18.41 4.51 9.57
C GLY A 313 16.92 4.89 9.35
N GLU A 314 16.68 6.14 8.99
CA GLU A 314 15.36 6.72 8.67
C GLU A 314 15.14 6.88 7.17
N GLU A 315 16.00 6.29 6.35
CA GLU A 315 15.90 6.35 4.90
C GLU A 315 14.65 5.62 4.43
N LEU A 316 14.12 6.04 3.27
CA LEU A 316 13.00 5.35 2.64
C LEU A 316 13.38 3.88 2.41
N PRO A 317 12.50 2.93 2.77
CA PRO A 317 12.78 1.52 2.56
C PRO A 317 13.01 1.20 1.07
N PHE A 318 14.08 0.44 0.79
CA PHE A 318 14.42 -0.15 -0.50
C PHE A 318 14.13 -1.65 -0.51
N GLY A 319 13.19 -2.10 -1.33
CA GLY A 319 12.76 -3.50 -1.41
C GLY A 319 11.24 -3.66 -1.48
N ILE A 320 10.78 -4.90 -1.64
CA ILE A 320 9.41 -5.23 -2.06
C ILE A 320 8.51 -5.55 -0.85
N VAL A 321 7.34 -4.90 -0.75
CA VAL A 321 6.30 -5.22 0.24
C VAL A 321 5.01 -5.57 -0.47
N SER A 322 4.35 -6.65 -0.06
CA SER A 322 2.98 -6.95 -0.51
C SER A 322 1.98 -6.66 0.61
N SER A 323 0.90 -5.96 0.28
CA SER A 323 -0.27 -5.82 1.16
C SER A 323 -1.55 -5.90 0.35
N ILE A 324 -2.44 -6.82 0.69
CA ILE A 324 -3.79 -6.91 0.14
C ILE A 324 -4.76 -6.31 1.15
N ALA A 325 -5.57 -5.36 0.69
CA ALA A 325 -6.72 -4.85 1.43
C ALA A 325 -7.99 -5.19 0.63
N SER A 326 -8.93 -5.90 1.25
CA SER A 326 -10.25 -6.14 0.64
C SER A 326 -11.17 -4.98 0.99
N TYR A 327 -11.46 -4.05 0.07
CA TYR A 327 -12.53 -3.05 0.28
C TYR A 327 -13.36 -2.74 -0.96
N ASN A 328 -14.67 -2.64 -0.73
CA ASN A 328 -15.61 -1.89 -1.57
C ASN A 328 -15.28 -0.39 -1.49
N LEU A 329 -15.44 0.28 -2.64
CA LEU A 329 -15.07 1.65 -3.01
C LEU A 329 -15.11 2.73 -1.92
N SER A 330 -14.11 3.64 -1.94
CA SER A 330 -14.25 5.10 -2.20
C SER A 330 -12.90 5.84 -2.02
N PHE A 331 -12.37 6.34 -3.14
CA PHE A 331 -11.48 7.50 -3.43
C PHE A 331 -10.31 8.02 -2.54
N ILE A 332 -9.28 8.45 -3.30
CA ILE A 332 -8.17 9.41 -3.08
C ILE A 332 -7.15 9.06 -1.99
N VAL A 333 -5.95 8.62 -2.42
CA VAL A 333 -4.73 8.64 -1.60
C VAL A 333 -3.69 9.51 -2.32
N PRO A 334 -3.04 10.46 -1.62
CA PRO A 334 -1.97 11.27 -2.19
C PRO A 334 -0.73 10.42 -2.52
N VAL A 335 -0.05 10.87 -3.57
CA VAL A 335 1.27 10.44 -4.02
C VAL A 335 2.29 10.49 -2.87
N ASN A 336 3.14 9.46 -2.82
CA ASN A 336 4.21 9.18 -1.84
C ASN A 336 3.75 8.30 -0.67
N TYR A 337 4.51 7.23 -0.42
CA TYR A 337 4.27 6.16 0.55
C TYR A 337 3.43 4.98 0.04
N PHE A 338 3.92 4.25 -0.96
CA PHE A 338 4.02 2.78 -0.91
C PHE A 338 5.03 2.39 -2.01
N GLY A 339 6.20 1.90 -1.60
CA GLY A 339 7.16 1.35 -2.54
C GLY A 339 6.75 -0.05 -2.99
N CYS A 340 6.89 -0.32 -4.28
CA CYS A 340 7.21 -1.61 -4.86
C CYS A 340 6.50 -2.86 -4.33
N VAL A 341 5.46 -3.32 -5.05
CA VAL A 341 4.88 -4.67 -4.93
C VAL A 341 5.25 -5.50 -6.17
N HIS A 342 6.19 -6.44 -6.03
CA HIS A 342 6.28 -7.62 -6.90
C HIS A 342 5.69 -8.82 -6.14
N THR A 343 4.66 -9.48 -6.67
CA THR A 343 4.16 -10.79 -6.19
C THR A 343 4.53 -11.90 -7.16
N GLY A 344 5.62 -12.63 -6.93
CA GLY A 344 5.92 -13.87 -7.66
C GLY A 344 5.51 -15.09 -6.83
N PHE A 345 4.51 -15.84 -7.27
CA PHE A 345 4.32 -17.23 -6.83
C PHE A 345 5.34 -18.10 -7.57
N PHE A 346 6.33 -18.64 -6.86
CA PHE A 346 7.15 -19.74 -7.37
C PHE A 346 6.51 -21.05 -6.92
N ILE A 347 5.98 -21.82 -7.87
CA ILE A 347 5.77 -23.26 -7.69
C ILE A 347 7.04 -23.91 -8.22
N PHE A 348 7.94 -24.33 -7.31
CA PHE A 348 8.98 -25.29 -7.67
C PHE A 348 8.33 -26.68 -7.73
N HIS A 349 8.24 -27.25 -8.92
CA HIS A 349 8.16 -28.71 -9.04
C HIS A 349 9.59 -29.26 -9.00
N HIS A 350 9.78 -30.29 -8.16
CA HIS A 350 11.00 -31.08 -8.04
C HIS A 350 11.37 -31.77 -9.35
#